data_AF-A0A034W5F9-F1
#
_entry.id   AF-A0A034W5F9-F1
#
_cell.length_a   1.000
_cell.length_b   1.000
_cell.length_c   1.000
_cell.angle_alpha   90.00
_cell.angle_beta   90.00
_cell.angle_gamma   90.00
#
_symmetry.space_group_name_H-M   'P 1'
#
loop_
_entity.id
_entity.type
_entity.pdbx_description
1 polymer ?
#
loop_
_entity_poly.entity_id
_entity_poly.type
_entity_poly.pdbx_seq_one_letter_code
_entity_poly.pdbx_strand_id
1 'polypeptide(L)'
;MKPSITSVLFLLATLAGVAIAANSSWGSRNSTNILLLRENVVRSPLKNGYQSVNVDFPKSGQTNTRAISAIFVIDRFTNSSGAYSSLWSGGVGYRFVSLNLKSQYNRGINSTVEIYGKR
;
A
#
# COMPACT_ATOMS: atom_id res chain seq x y z
N MET A 1 -34.43 -24.58 -8.08
CA MET A 1 -34.69 -23.76 -6.87
C MET A 1 -34.11 -22.38 -7.10
N LYS A 2 -34.94 -21.32 -7.09
CA LYS A 2 -34.47 -19.94 -7.28
C LYS A 2 -33.94 -19.40 -5.95
N PRO A 3 -32.71 -18.86 -5.88
CA PRO A 3 -32.20 -18.30 -4.62
C PRO A 3 -33.09 -17.11 -4.21
N SER A 4 -33.43 -17.02 -2.91
CA SER A 4 -34.21 -15.89 -2.40
C SER A 4 -33.33 -14.64 -2.35
N ILE A 5 -33.94 -13.48 -2.60
CA ILE A 5 -33.27 -12.17 -2.67
C ILE A 5 -32.50 -11.86 -1.37
N THR A 6 -33.00 -12.35 -0.22
CA THR A 6 -32.36 -12.23 1.09
C THR A 6 -31.04 -12.98 1.18
N SER A 7 -30.92 -14.18 0.61
CA SER A 7 -29.66 -14.94 0.61
C SER A 7 -28.59 -14.28 -0.27
N VAL A 8 -28.98 -13.60 -1.35
CA VAL A 8 -28.07 -12.84 -2.21
C VAL A 8 -27.56 -11.56 -1.51
N LEU A 9 -28.41 -10.87 -0.75
CA LEU A 9 -28.00 -9.68 0.02
C LEU A 9 -27.00 -10.00 1.15
N PHE A 10 -27.20 -11.09 1.89
CA PHE A 10 -26.28 -11.50 2.94
C PHE A 10 -24.90 -11.90 2.39
N LEU A 11 -24.85 -12.53 1.21
CA LEU A 11 -23.60 -12.90 0.55
C LEU A 11 -22.82 -11.69 0.01
N LEU A 12 -23.52 -10.65 -0.45
CA LEU A 12 -22.90 -9.38 -0.87
C LEU A 12 -22.36 -8.57 0.32
N ALA A 13 -23.03 -8.62 1.49
CA ALA A 13 -22.60 -7.92 2.69
C ALA A 13 -21.35 -8.53 3.34
N THR A 14 -21.13 -9.84 3.24
CA THR A 14 -19.94 -10.51 3.81
C THR A 14 -18.69 -10.34 2.93
N LEU A 15 -18.84 -10.15 1.61
CA LEU A 15 -17.71 -9.86 0.72
C LEU A 15 -17.16 -8.43 0.90
N ALA A 16 -17.94 -7.54 1.52
CA ALA A 16 -17.63 -6.11 1.59
C ALA A 16 -16.60 -5.71 2.67
N GLY A 17 -16.20 -6.60 3.57
CA GLY A 17 -15.86 -6.11 4.92
C GLY A 17 -14.63 -6.67 5.61
N VAL A 18 -13.56 -7.11 4.94
CA VAL A 18 -12.28 -7.23 5.65
C VAL A 18 -11.08 -6.94 4.74
N ALA A 19 -10.80 -5.66 4.49
CA ALA A 19 -9.42 -5.26 4.23
C ALA A 19 -8.72 -5.25 5.60
N ILE A 20 -7.92 -6.29 5.89
CA ILE A 20 -7.01 -6.27 7.04
C ILE A 20 -5.79 -5.46 6.61
N ALA A 21 -5.35 -4.52 7.45
CA ALA A 21 -4.07 -3.86 7.23
C ALA A 21 -2.94 -4.86 7.48
N ALA A 22 -2.13 -5.07 6.45
CA ALA A 22 -1.04 -6.03 6.45
C ALA A 22 0.12 -5.52 5.58
N ASN A 23 1.28 -6.14 5.75
CA ASN A 23 2.39 -5.96 4.83
C ASN A 23 1.91 -6.22 3.41
N SER A 24 2.26 -5.31 2.50
CA SER A 24 1.85 -5.40 1.10
C SER A 24 3.08 -5.41 0.23
N SER A 25 3.06 -6.21 -0.83
CA SER A 25 4.18 -6.31 -1.75
C SER A 25 3.69 -6.46 -3.18
N TRP A 26 4.39 -5.81 -4.10
CA TRP A 26 4.18 -5.94 -5.53
C TRP A 26 5.48 -6.32 -6.22
N GLY A 27 5.38 -7.24 -7.17
CA GLY A 27 6.54 -7.74 -7.91
C GLY A 27 7.40 -8.69 -7.09
N SER A 28 8.63 -8.90 -7.54
CA SER A 28 9.58 -9.80 -6.90
C SER A 28 10.97 -9.18 -6.86
N ARG A 29 11.66 -9.38 -5.74
CA ARG A 29 13.02 -8.92 -5.54
C ARG A 29 13.99 -10.03 -5.92
N ASN A 30 14.83 -9.77 -6.92
CA ASN A 30 15.97 -10.63 -7.24
C ASN A 30 17.20 -10.17 -6.45
N SER A 31 18.17 -11.07 -6.24
CA SER A 31 19.42 -10.78 -5.52
C SER A 31 20.24 -9.65 -6.15
N THR A 32 20.07 -9.41 -7.45
CA THR A 32 20.75 -8.34 -8.19
C THR A 32 20.05 -6.99 -8.09
N ASN A 33 18.81 -6.93 -7.60
CA ASN A 33 18.05 -5.69 -7.54
C ASN A 33 18.61 -4.74 -6.48
N ILE A 34 18.56 -3.45 -6.79
CA ILE A 34 19.06 -2.38 -5.91
C ILE A 34 17.90 -1.66 -5.24
N LEU A 35 18.13 -1.18 -4.02
CA LEU A 35 17.19 -0.32 -3.32
C LEU A 35 17.21 1.07 -3.97
N LEU A 36 16.07 1.52 -4.50
CA LEU A 36 15.90 2.82 -5.14
C LEU A 36 15.38 3.87 -4.16
N LEU A 37 14.44 3.48 -3.29
CA LEU A 37 13.88 4.34 -2.25
C LEU A 37 13.62 3.51 -1.00
N ARG A 38 13.92 4.08 0.16
CA ARG A 38 13.39 3.64 1.44
C ARG A 38 12.87 4.85 2.19
N GLU A 39 11.59 4.81 2.55
CA GLU A 39 10.92 5.92 3.23
C GLU A 39 10.08 5.42 4.40
N ASN A 40 10.25 6.06 5.55
CA ASN A 40 9.47 5.82 6.74
C ASN A 40 8.34 6.83 6.82
N VAL A 41 7.11 6.37 6.62
CA VAL A 41 5.91 7.21 6.70
C VAL A 41 5.30 7.06 8.08
N VAL A 42 5.43 8.13 8.87
CA VAL A 42 4.82 8.24 10.20
C VAL A 42 3.82 9.39 10.20
N ARG A 43 2.58 9.10 10.58
CA ARG A 43 1.51 10.09 10.77
C ARG A 43 0.75 9.82 12.05
N SER A 44 0.52 10.87 12.81
CA SER A 44 -0.32 10.81 14.01
C SER A 44 -1.78 10.52 13.64
N PRO A 45 -2.55 9.86 14.52
CA PRO A 45 -3.97 9.63 14.30
C PRO A 45 -4.74 10.92 14.06
N LEU A 46 -5.67 10.90 13.11
CA LEU A 46 -6.65 11.99 12.93
C LEU A 46 -7.90 11.69 13.75
N LYS A 47 -8.36 12.65 14.56
CA LYS A 47 -9.61 12.50 15.29
C LYS A 47 -10.80 12.57 14.34
N ASN A 48 -11.68 11.59 14.43
CA ASN A 48 -12.88 11.39 13.61
C ASN A 48 -12.61 11.33 12.11
N GLY A 49 -11.47 10.75 11.69
CA GLY A 49 -11.10 10.73 10.29
C GLY A 49 -10.09 9.66 9.90
N TYR A 50 -9.70 9.73 8.63
CA TYR A 50 -8.67 8.91 8.00
C TYR A 50 -7.51 9.80 7.58
N GLN A 51 -6.28 9.29 7.66
CA GLN A 51 -5.10 9.89 7.06
C GLN A 51 -4.85 9.23 5.70
N SER A 52 -4.43 10.00 4.70
CA SER A 52 -3.97 9.48 3.42
C SER A 52 -2.66 10.17 3.05
N VAL A 53 -1.66 9.39 2.67
CA VAL A 53 -0.33 9.88 2.29
C VAL A 53 0.11 9.18 1.03
N ASN A 54 0.49 9.98 0.03
CA ASN A 54 1.14 9.48 -1.17
C ASN A 54 2.66 9.39 -0.95
N VAL A 55 3.21 8.24 -1.32
CA VAL A 55 4.64 8.00 -1.44
C VAL A 55 4.94 7.89 -2.92
N ASP A 56 5.42 9.00 -3.48
CA ASP A 56 5.81 9.08 -4.86
C ASP A 56 7.30 8.75 -5.04
N PHE A 57 7.58 8.03 -6.12
CA PHE A 57 8.92 7.76 -6.60
C PHE A 57 8.95 7.88 -8.14
N PRO A 58 9.97 8.52 -8.74
CA PRO A 58 10.99 9.34 -8.07
C PRO A 58 10.37 10.56 -7.37
N LYS A 59 11.06 11.11 -6.37
CA LYS A 59 10.59 12.32 -5.68
C LYS A 59 10.63 13.53 -6.61
N SER A 60 9.91 14.59 -6.26
CA SER A 60 9.94 15.84 -7.02
C SER A 60 11.39 16.31 -7.25
N GLY A 61 11.74 16.60 -8.50
CA GLY A 61 13.10 16.97 -8.90
C GLY A 61 14.08 15.82 -9.07
N GLN A 62 13.69 14.58 -8.81
CA GLN A 62 14.50 13.39 -9.08
C GLN A 62 14.05 12.69 -10.36
N THR A 63 15.00 12.08 -11.05
CA THR A 63 14.74 11.24 -12.23
C THR A 63 15.20 9.82 -11.93
N ASN A 64 14.41 8.84 -12.37
CA ASN A 64 14.79 7.44 -12.31
C ASN A 64 14.80 6.82 -13.71
N THR A 65 15.90 6.14 -14.05
CA THR A 65 16.08 5.45 -15.33
C THR A 65 15.81 3.95 -15.23
N ARG A 66 15.63 3.42 -14.02
CA ARG A 66 15.55 1.98 -13.75
C ARG A 66 14.12 1.53 -13.64
N ALA A 67 13.78 0.40 -14.27
CA ALA A 67 12.48 -0.21 -14.06
C ALA A 67 12.37 -0.74 -12.62
N ILE A 68 11.28 -0.41 -11.95
CA ILE A 68 10.93 -0.90 -10.62
C ILE A 68 10.67 -2.41 -10.74
N SER A 69 11.31 -3.20 -9.89
CA SER A 69 11.16 -4.66 -9.85
C SER A 69 10.28 -5.13 -8.70
N ALA A 70 10.36 -4.46 -7.55
CA ALA A 70 9.56 -4.77 -6.39
C ALA A 70 9.25 -3.53 -5.56
N ILE A 71 8.11 -3.57 -4.89
CA ILE A 71 7.68 -2.56 -3.93
C ILE A 71 7.24 -3.32 -2.68
N PHE A 72 7.74 -2.94 -1.52
CA PHE A 72 7.35 -3.49 -0.23
C PHE A 72 6.84 -2.37 0.67
N VAL A 73 5.70 -2.62 1.29
CA VAL A 73 5.13 -1.79 2.35
C VAL A 73 5.12 -2.64 3.60
N ILE A 74 6.00 -2.29 4.52
CA ILE A 74 6.20 -2.99 5.78
C ILE A 74 5.46 -2.20 6.85
N ASP A 75 4.37 -2.76 7.35
CA ASP A 75 3.66 -2.22 8.50
C ASP A 75 4.50 -2.44 9.76
N ARG A 76 4.60 -1.40 10.59
CA ARG A 76 5.32 -1.46 11.87
C ARG A 76 4.40 -1.62 13.07
N PHE A 77 3.07 -1.63 12.87
CA PHE A 77 2.12 -1.96 13.92
C PHE A 77 2.00 -3.47 14.11
N THR A 78 1.93 -3.93 15.36
CA THR A 78 1.75 -5.35 15.73
C THR A 78 0.30 -5.74 15.98
N ASN A 79 -0.62 -4.77 15.94
CA ASN A 79 -2.02 -4.90 16.36
C ASN A 79 -3.01 -4.72 15.19
N SER A 80 -2.61 -5.08 13.97
CA SER A 80 -3.41 -4.97 12.74
C SER A 80 -4.00 -3.58 12.47
N SER A 81 -3.45 -2.53 13.09
CA SER A 81 -3.90 -1.14 12.96
C SER A 81 -3.15 -0.37 11.86
N GLY A 82 -2.46 -1.10 10.99
CA GLY A 82 -1.69 -0.58 9.88
C GLY A 82 -2.46 0.28 8.91
N ALA A 83 -1.71 0.98 8.08
CA ALA A 83 -2.27 1.63 6.91
C ALA A 83 -2.58 0.60 5.82
N TYR A 84 -3.71 0.79 5.15
CA TYR A 84 -3.99 0.20 3.85
C TYR A 84 -3.03 0.79 2.82
N SER A 85 -2.52 -0.05 1.94
CA SER A 85 -1.65 0.40 0.86
C SER A 85 -2.23 0.02 -0.49
N SER A 86 -2.20 0.97 -1.42
CA SER A 86 -2.68 0.78 -2.79
C SER A 86 -1.78 1.49 -3.79
N LEU A 87 -1.54 0.84 -4.93
CA LEU A 87 -0.89 1.50 -6.06
C LEU A 87 -1.89 2.46 -6.70
N TRP A 88 -1.56 3.74 -6.70
CA TRP A 88 -2.38 4.77 -7.33
C TRP A 88 -2.01 4.94 -8.81
N SER A 89 -0.72 4.91 -9.13
CA SER A 89 -0.22 4.98 -10.51
C SER A 89 1.18 4.38 -10.64
N GLY A 90 1.54 3.94 -11.85
CA GLY A 90 2.85 3.33 -12.13
C GLY A 90 3.03 1.96 -11.45
N GLY A 91 4.21 1.71 -10.88
CA GLY A 91 4.50 0.49 -10.13
C GLY A 91 5.56 -0.39 -10.78
N VAL A 92 5.48 -1.70 -10.52
CA VAL A 92 6.44 -2.68 -11.06
C VAL A 92 6.41 -2.67 -12.59
N GLY A 93 7.59 -2.68 -13.21
CA GLY A 93 7.78 -2.52 -14.66
C GLY A 93 7.89 -1.08 -15.13
N TYR A 94 7.37 -0.12 -14.36
CA TYR A 94 7.49 1.31 -14.65
C TYR A 94 8.74 1.91 -13.99
N ARG A 95 9.08 3.13 -14.36
CA ARG A 95 10.18 3.91 -13.74
C ARG A 95 9.68 4.85 -12.64
N PHE A 96 8.37 4.89 -12.41
CA PHE A 96 7.73 5.71 -11.42
C PHE A 96 6.62 4.91 -10.72
N VAL A 97 6.26 5.33 -9.51
CA VAL A 97 5.11 4.83 -8.79
C VAL A 97 4.59 5.92 -7.86
N SER A 98 3.27 6.02 -7.76
CA SER A 98 2.59 6.70 -6.67
C SER A 98 1.87 5.65 -5.84
N LEU A 99 2.31 5.48 -4.59
CA LEU A 99 1.69 4.57 -3.64
C LEU A 99 0.87 5.38 -2.64
N ASN A 100 -0.39 5.05 -2.45
CA ASN A 100 -1.21 5.67 -1.42
C ASN A 100 -1.23 4.78 -0.16
N LEU A 101 -0.87 5.37 0.97
CA LEU A 101 -1.01 4.80 2.30
C LEU A 101 -2.19 5.48 3.00
N LYS A 102 -3.25 4.71 3.28
CA LYS A 102 -4.45 5.21 3.96
C LYS A 102 -4.56 4.57 5.33
N SER A 103 -4.66 5.36 6.39
CA SER A 103 -4.86 4.85 7.75
C SER A 103 -6.25 4.20 7.91
N GLN A 104 -6.41 3.44 8.98
CA GLN A 104 -7.73 3.11 9.52
C GLN A 104 -8.37 4.32 10.21
N TYR A 105 -9.68 4.23 10.46
CA TYR A 105 -10.44 5.28 11.14
C TYR A 105 -9.88 5.52 12.55
N ASN A 106 -9.60 6.78 12.90
CA ASN A 106 -8.99 7.18 14.18
C ASN A 106 -7.62 6.54 14.46
N ARG A 107 -6.90 6.06 13.44
CA ARG A 107 -5.55 5.48 13.57
C ARG A 107 -4.52 6.32 12.82
N GLY A 108 -3.27 6.16 13.24
CA GLY A 108 -2.10 6.76 12.58
C GLY A 108 -1.56 5.87 11.46
N ILE A 109 -0.44 6.29 10.88
CA ILE A 109 0.33 5.50 9.91
C ILE A 109 1.74 5.32 10.49
N ASN A 110 2.27 4.11 10.40
CA ASN A 110 3.66 3.81 10.69
C ASN A 110 4.09 2.66 9.76
N SER A 111 4.53 3.02 8.56
CA SER A 111 4.87 2.05 7.52
C SER A 111 6.20 2.42 6.88
N THR A 112 6.99 1.41 6.53
CA THR A 112 8.23 1.57 5.76
C THR A 112 7.94 1.16 4.32
N VAL A 113 8.13 2.07 3.38
CA VAL A 113 8.02 1.79 1.95
C VAL A 113 9.42 1.58 1.41
N GLU A 114 9.65 0.44 0.77
CA GLU A 114 10.89 0.13 0.05
C GLU A 114 10.56 -0.13 -1.42
N ILE A 115 11.30 0.55 -2.30
CA ILE A 115 11.17 0.39 -3.75
C ILE A 115 12.50 -0.10 -4.28
N TYR A 116 12.44 -1.19 -5.04
CA TYR A 116 13.60 -1.83 -5.65
C TYR A 116 13.54 -1.72 -7.17
N GLY A 117 14.71 -1.66 -7.79
CA GLY A 117 14.87 -1.58 -9.23
C GLY A 117 15.83 -2.61 -9.78
N LYS A 118 15.70 -2.88 -11.07
CA LYS A 118 16.70 -3.66 -11.81
C LYS A 118 18.02 -2.88 -11.86
N ARG A 119 19.12 -3.61 -11.64
CA ARG A 119 20.48 -3.08 -11.74
C ARG A 119 20.86 -2.81 -13.19
#